data_AF-A0A4Z1JZ00-F1
#
_entry.id   AF-A0A4Z1JZ00-F1
#
_cell.length_a   1.000
_cell.length_b   1.000
_cell.length_c   1.000
_cell.angle_alpha   90.00
_cell.angle_beta   90.00
_cell.angle_gamma   90.00
#
_symmetry.space_group_name_H-M   'P 1'
#
loop_
_entity.id
_entity.type
_entity.pdbx_description
1 polymer ?
#
loop_
_entity_poly.entity_id
_entity_poly.type
_entity_poly.pdbx_seq_one_letter_code
_entity_poly.pdbx_strand_id
1 'polypeptide(L)'
;MAPTKRPREEDNSSRSTTKKPRHGFKVGPDNLPDGTWRRKVIAIKKDLIHKAKVKKSYAKIKAREPLKDERKIYADDEDKEDEVAKNEEGEDAVEGEEPAELHPQRKAMLDEPEADTATKTVPRYSNNSADAKDKKRERGEKRGAKPAYFAKELAFAEKQKAEQQARREEFERKEREKKAKIEERERFRRQMAKARSGGKNGQRKLGRESQVLLEKVKRVVGN
;
A
#
# COMPACT_ATOMS: atom_id res chain seq x y z
N MET A 1 33.64 -63.51 53.42
CA MET A 1 34.05 -63.37 52.00
C MET A 1 33.17 -62.33 51.34
N ALA A 2 33.74 -61.17 50.97
CA ALA A 2 33.02 -60.10 50.30
C ALA A 2 33.37 -60.10 48.79
N PRO A 3 32.40 -60.00 47.87
CA PRO A 3 32.70 -59.99 46.44
C PRO A 3 33.30 -58.65 46.00
N THR A 4 34.41 -58.76 45.26
CA THR A 4 35.22 -57.68 44.68
C THR A 4 34.44 -56.92 43.60
N LYS A 5 34.27 -55.60 43.78
CA LYS A 5 33.76 -54.70 42.73
C LYS A 5 34.86 -54.53 41.67
N ARG A 6 34.55 -54.87 40.42
CA ARG A 6 35.42 -54.60 39.26
C ARG A 6 35.52 -53.08 39.04
N PRO A 7 36.71 -52.48 38.88
CA PRO A 7 36.85 -51.09 38.46
C PRO A 7 36.48 -50.98 36.97
N ARG A 8 35.76 -49.92 36.61
CA ARG A 8 35.43 -49.61 35.21
C ARG A 8 36.66 -48.92 34.61
N GLU A 9 37.43 -49.69 33.87
CA GLU A 9 38.55 -49.20 33.05
C GLU A 9 38.07 -48.16 32.02
N GLU A 10 38.98 -47.23 31.77
CA GLU A 10 38.86 -45.91 31.16
C GLU A 10 38.43 -45.96 29.68
N ASP A 11 37.75 -44.90 29.18
CA ASP A 11 38.36 -43.98 28.20
C ASP A 11 37.33 -42.98 27.65
N ASN A 12 37.43 -41.71 28.08
CA ASN A 12 37.51 -40.62 27.11
C ASN A 12 38.09 -39.38 27.81
N SER A 13 39.41 -39.29 27.72
CA SER A 13 40.13 -38.06 27.36
C SER A 13 39.48 -36.72 27.73
N SER A 14 40.04 -36.11 28.79
CA SER A 14 40.53 -34.73 28.76
C SER A 14 39.67 -33.66 28.08
N ARG A 15 38.70 -33.10 28.83
CA ARG A 15 38.55 -31.63 28.84
C ARG A 15 37.95 -31.16 30.15
N SER A 16 38.81 -30.65 31.02
CA SER A 16 38.44 -29.72 32.07
C SER A 16 37.76 -28.51 31.43
N THR A 17 36.43 -28.53 31.28
CA THR A 17 35.70 -27.32 30.91
C THR A 17 35.62 -26.46 32.16
N THR A 18 36.65 -25.65 32.38
CA THR A 18 36.62 -24.50 33.29
C THR A 18 35.35 -23.71 32.96
N LYS A 19 34.33 -23.85 33.82
CA LYS A 19 33.05 -23.18 33.62
C LYS A 19 33.32 -21.68 33.69
N LYS A 20 33.26 -21.02 32.53
CA LYS A 20 33.40 -19.56 32.45
C LYS A 20 32.37 -18.94 33.41
N PRO A 21 32.77 -17.99 34.27
CA PRO A 21 31.83 -17.34 35.18
C PRO A 21 30.66 -16.78 34.37
N ARG A 22 29.44 -17.13 34.77
CA ARG A 22 28.23 -16.64 34.11
C ARG A 22 28.22 -15.13 34.27
N HIS A 23 28.21 -14.42 33.15
CA HIS A 23 28.12 -12.97 33.18
C HIS A 23 26.79 -12.59 33.87
N GLY A 24 26.85 -11.75 34.90
CA GLY A 24 25.69 -11.31 35.68
C GLY A 24 24.65 -10.56 34.83
N PHE A 25 23.58 -10.06 35.45
CA PHE A 25 22.54 -9.33 34.73
C PHE A 25 23.12 -8.05 34.09
N LYS A 26 23.33 -8.08 32.75
CA LYS A 26 23.74 -6.91 31.98
C LYS A 26 22.58 -5.92 31.93
N VAL A 27 22.65 -4.87 32.74
CA VAL A 27 21.79 -3.70 32.60
C VAL A 27 22.51 -2.70 31.71
N GLY A 28 22.25 -2.79 30.41
CA GLY A 28 22.87 -1.93 29.41
C GLY A 28 21.95 -1.78 28.20
N PRO A 29 22.24 -0.83 27.30
CA PRO A 29 21.40 -0.54 26.12
C PRO A 29 21.12 -1.77 25.24
N ASP A 30 22.00 -2.79 25.29
CA ASP A 30 21.83 -4.07 24.60
C ASP A 30 20.69 -4.96 25.15
N ASN A 31 20.28 -4.73 26.41
CA ASN A 31 19.28 -5.54 27.11
C ASN A 31 18.05 -4.71 27.54
N LEU A 32 18.03 -3.43 27.19
CA LEU A 32 16.80 -2.63 27.22
C LEU A 32 15.93 -3.08 26.05
N PRO A 33 14.59 -2.99 26.14
CA PRO A 33 13.71 -3.25 25.02
C PRO A 33 14.03 -2.25 23.91
N ASP A 34 14.92 -2.67 23.00
CA ASP A 34 15.27 -1.96 21.78
C ASP A 34 13.93 -1.59 21.13
N GLY A 35 13.69 -0.29 21.01
CA GLY A 35 12.37 0.26 20.67
C GLY A 35 11.76 -0.44 19.47
N THR A 36 10.43 -0.41 19.37
CA THR A 36 9.66 -1.16 18.35
C THR A 36 10.17 -1.00 16.91
N TRP A 37 10.83 0.13 16.61
CA TRP A 37 11.44 0.42 15.31
C TRP A 37 12.74 -0.35 15.06
N ARG A 38 13.61 -0.52 16.07
CA ARG A 38 14.84 -1.32 15.94
C ARG A 38 14.53 -2.78 15.67
N ARG A 39 13.52 -3.34 16.35
CA ARG A 39 13.04 -4.72 16.09
C ARG A 39 12.53 -4.88 14.66
N LYS A 40 11.75 -3.90 14.15
CA LYS A 40 11.29 -3.88 12.75
C LYS A 40 12.46 -3.84 11.76
N VAL A 41 13.44 -2.96 11.97
CA VAL A 41 14.63 -2.86 11.09
C VAL A 41 15.43 -4.17 11.11
N ILE A 42 15.62 -4.78 12.28
CA ILE A 42 16.30 -6.08 12.41
C ILE A 42 15.50 -7.18 11.70
N ALA A 43 14.18 -7.21 11.83
CA ALA A 43 13.31 -8.17 11.16
C ALA A 43 13.37 -8.01 9.63
N ILE A 44 13.25 -6.78 9.12
CA ILE A 44 13.37 -6.46 7.69
C ILE A 44 14.74 -6.91 7.16
N LYS A 45 15.83 -6.60 7.88
CA LYS A 45 17.17 -7.02 7.49
C LYS A 45 17.32 -8.54 7.45
N LYS A 46 16.79 -9.26 8.46
CA LYS A 46 16.81 -10.72 8.51
C LYS A 46 16.02 -11.33 7.35
N ASP A 47 14.84 -10.78 7.05
CA ASP A 47 13.99 -11.21 5.93
C ASP A 47 14.68 -11.00 4.58
N LEU A 48 15.29 -9.83 4.36
CA LEU A 48 16.04 -9.52 3.13
C LEU A 48 17.21 -10.50 2.92
N ILE A 49 17.96 -10.80 4.00
CA ILE A 49 19.06 -11.76 3.98
C ILE A 49 18.53 -13.17 3.68
N HIS A 50 17.40 -13.56 4.29
CA HIS A 50 16.79 -14.88 4.06
C HIS A 50 16.34 -15.03 2.60
N LYS A 51 15.61 -14.05 2.05
CA LYS A 51 15.20 -14.01 0.64
C LYS A 51 16.39 -14.11 -0.30
N ALA A 52 17.48 -13.37 -0.02
CA ALA A 52 18.70 -13.45 -0.81
C ALA A 52 19.36 -14.84 -0.74
N LYS A 53 19.36 -15.49 0.43
CA LYS A 53 19.86 -16.86 0.60
C LYS A 53 19.02 -17.87 -0.16
N VAL A 54 17.70 -17.78 -0.07
CA VAL A 54 16.76 -18.66 -0.80
C VAL A 54 16.94 -18.49 -2.31
N LYS A 55 17.04 -17.26 -2.81
CA LYS A 55 17.31 -17.01 -4.24
C LYS A 55 18.64 -17.60 -4.68
N LYS A 56 19.70 -17.47 -3.86
CA LYS A 56 21.01 -18.07 -4.15
C LYS A 56 20.97 -19.59 -4.15
N SER A 57 20.32 -20.22 -3.16
CA SER A 57 20.19 -21.68 -3.13
C SER A 57 19.34 -22.20 -4.28
N TYR A 58 18.25 -21.50 -4.61
CA TYR A 58 17.38 -21.83 -5.73
C TYR A 58 18.14 -21.73 -7.06
N ALA A 59 18.85 -20.62 -7.30
CA ALA A 59 19.69 -20.48 -8.49
C ALA A 59 20.76 -21.58 -8.59
N LYS A 60 21.33 -22.00 -7.45
CA LYS A 60 22.30 -23.11 -7.39
C LYS A 60 21.68 -24.47 -7.72
N ILE A 61 20.44 -24.73 -7.27
CA ILE A 61 19.71 -25.95 -7.60
C ILE A 61 19.31 -25.93 -9.08
N LYS A 62 18.72 -24.82 -9.56
CA LYS A 62 18.36 -24.61 -10.97
C LYS A 62 19.55 -24.74 -11.93
N ALA A 63 20.75 -24.31 -11.52
CA ALA A 63 21.96 -24.49 -12.33
C ALA A 63 22.52 -25.93 -12.30
N ARG A 64 22.24 -26.69 -11.23
CA ARG A 64 22.66 -28.10 -11.08
C ARG A 64 21.69 -29.08 -11.72
N GLU A 65 20.44 -28.69 -11.86
CA GLU A 65 19.43 -29.37 -12.64
C GLU A 65 19.34 -28.68 -14.01
N PRO A 66 20.26 -28.97 -14.96
CA PRO A 66 20.00 -28.59 -16.35
C PRO A 66 18.75 -29.36 -16.76
N LEU A 67 17.61 -28.66 -16.84
CA LEU A 67 16.33 -29.08 -17.41
C LEU A 67 16.29 -30.58 -17.71
N LYS A 68 16.24 -31.41 -16.65
CA LYS A 68 15.88 -32.82 -16.82
C LYS A 68 14.42 -32.77 -17.12
N ASP A 69 14.15 -32.70 -18.42
CA ASP A 69 12.90 -32.90 -19.12
C ASP A 69 11.70 -32.31 -18.40
N GLU A 70 11.02 -31.40 -19.08
CA GLU A 70 9.58 -31.20 -18.96
C GLU A 70 8.87 -32.51 -18.54
N ARG A 71 8.77 -32.76 -17.23
CA ARG A 71 7.82 -33.69 -16.68
C ARG A 71 6.54 -32.88 -16.69
N LYS A 72 5.98 -32.83 -17.90
CA LYS A 72 4.58 -32.56 -18.22
C LYS A 72 3.74 -33.40 -17.27
N ILE A 73 3.46 -32.85 -16.11
CA ILE A 73 2.45 -33.37 -15.18
C ILE A 73 1.21 -32.47 -15.23
N TYR A 74 1.33 -31.25 -15.76
CA TYR A 74 0.23 -30.37 -16.14
C TYR A 74 0.54 -29.74 -17.49
N ALA A 75 0.30 -30.48 -18.57
CA ALA A 75 0.22 -29.91 -19.92
C ALA A 75 -1.27 -29.72 -20.25
N ASP A 76 -1.89 -28.78 -19.55
CA ASP A 76 -3.14 -28.10 -19.90
C ASP A 76 -3.17 -26.88 -18.95
N ASP A 77 -3.35 -25.66 -19.48
CA ASP A 77 -3.48 -24.37 -18.77
C ASP A 77 -2.28 -23.39 -18.63
N GLU A 78 -1.25 -23.39 -19.50
CA GLU A 78 -0.17 -22.36 -19.44
C GLU A 78 0.14 -21.62 -20.77
N ASP A 79 -0.85 -21.36 -21.63
CA ASP A 79 -0.69 -20.42 -22.77
C ASP A 79 -1.11 -18.97 -22.45
N LYS A 80 -1.20 -18.58 -21.17
CA LYS A 80 -1.46 -17.19 -20.77
C LYS A 80 -0.76 -16.90 -19.45
N GLU A 81 0.34 -16.16 -19.48
CA GLU A 81 0.71 -15.10 -18.51
C GLU A 81 2.20 -14.69 -18.56
N ASP A 82 3.05 -15.38 -19.33
CA ASP A 82 4.50 -15.13 -19.38
C ASP A 82 5.00 -14.19 -20.51
N GLU A 83 4.17 -13.25 -20.99
CA GLU A 83 4.58 -12.22 -22.00
C GLU A 83 4.54 -10.76 -21.50
N VAL A 84 4.51 -10.46 -20.19
CA VAL A 84 4.29 -9.06 -19.72
C VAL A 84 5.42 -8.43 -18.89
N ALA A 85 6.64 -8.96 -18.83
CA ALA A 85 7.64 -8.35 -17.91
C ALA A 85 9.09 -8.28 -18.40
N LYS A 86 9.34 -8.32 -19.71
CA LYS A 86 10.73 -8.22 -20.18
C LYS A 86 10.86 -7.64 -21.58
N ASN A 87 10.63 -6.34 -21.70
CA ASN A 87 11.05 -5.35 -22.72
C ASN A 87 10.23 -4.08 -22.40
N GLU A 88 10.69 -2.84 -22.29
CA GLU A 88 11.93 -2.13 -22.58
C GLU A 88 11.84 -0.80 -21.80
N GLU A 89 12.89 -0.45 -21.04
CA GLU A 89 13.26 0.96 -20.88
C GLU A 89 14.28 1.22 -21.98
N GLY A 90 13.84 1.88 -23.06
CA GLY A 90 14.69 2.21 -24.19
C GLY A 90 13.93 2.91 -25.31
N GLU A 91 14.01 4.24 -25.30
CA GLU A 91 13.98 5.09 -26.50
C GLU A 91 12.62 5.25 -27.21
N ASP A 92 11.86 6.27 -26.80
CA ASP A 92 10.77 6.88 -27.58
C ASP A 92 11.32 7.47 -28.89
N ALA A 93 11.31 6.66 -29.95
CA ALA A 93 11.33 7.11 -31.34
C ALA A 93 9.92 6.96 -31.90
N VAL A 94 9.31 8.10 -32.24
CA VAL A 94 8.03 8.23 -32.94
C VAL A 94 8.17 7.72 -34.36
N GLU A 95 7.45 6.65 -34.75
CA GLU A 95 7.09 6.41 -36.16
C GLU A 95 5.95 5.37 -36.34
N GLY A 96 4.84 5.84 -36.93
CA GLY A 96 3.99 5.09 -37.87
C GLY A 96 3.14 3.92 -37.38
N GLU A 97 1.88 4.20 -37.02
CA GLU A 97 0.81 3.18 -36.93
C GLU A 97 0.41 2.69 -38.33
N GLU A 98 0.69 1.43 -38.66
CA GLU A 98 0.05 0.73 -39.78
C GLU A 98 -1.28 0.12 -39.28
N PRO A 99 -2.45 0.51 -39.80
CA PRO A 99 -3.71 -0.04 -39.36
C PRO A 99 -3.84 -1.48 -39.87
N ALA A 100 -3.91 -2.45 -38.96
CA ALA A 100 -4.16 -3.84 -39.27
C ALA A 100 -5.35 -3.99 -40.23
N GLU A 101 -5.10 -4.53 -41.43
CA GLU A 101 -6.10 -4.62 -42.50
C GLU A 101 -7.28 -5.51 -42.07
N LEU A 102 -8.45 -4.90 -41.89
CA LEU A 102 -9.69 -5.61 -41.59
C LEU A 102 -10.06 -6.57 -42.73
N HIS A 103 -10.50 -7.78 -42.38
CA HIS A 103 -10.96 -8.82 -43.32
C HIS A 103 -12.01 -8.25 -44.31
N PRO A 104 -11.97 -8.59 -45.62
CA PRO A 104 -12.76 -7.93 -46.67
C PRO A 104 -14.27 -7.91 -46.39
N GLN A 105 -14.80 -8.98 -45.79
CA GLN A 105 -16.22 -9.04 -45.42
C GLN A 105 -16.62 -8.04 -44.32
N ARG A 106 -15.68 -7.65 -43.45
CA ARG A 106 -15.90 -6.65 -42.41
C ARG A 106 -15.77 -5.22 -42.97
N LYS A 107 -14.95 -5.01 -44.00
CA LYS A 107 -14.88 -3.75 -44.76
C LYS A 107 -16.21 -3.48 -45.50
N ALA A 108 -16.78 -4.50 -46.13
CA ALA A 108 -18.07 -4.38 -46.83
C ALA A 108 -19.24 -3.96 -45.93
N MET A 109 -19.28 -4.40 -44.66
CA MET A 109 -20.30 -3.94 -43.69
C MET A 109 -20.09 -2.51 -43.20
N LEU A 110 -18.85 -1.98 -43.28
CA LEU A 110 -18.55 -0.61 -42.87
C LEU A 110 -18.77 0.40 -44.01
N ASP A 111 -18.53 -0.02 -45.25
CA ASP A 111 -18.68 0.80 -46.45
C ASP A 111 -20.14 0.91 -46.92
N GLU A 112 -21.05 0.08 -46.40
CA GLU A 112 -22.49 0.25 -46.65
C GLU A 112 -22.98 1.55 -45.97
N PRO A 113 -23.53 2.51 -46.72
CA PRO A 113 -24.04 3.74 -46.12
C PRO A 113 -25.22 3.40 -45.20
N GLU A 114 -25.13 3.86 -43.96
CA GLU A 114 -26.14 3.72 -42.92
C GLU A 114 -27.43 4.41 -43.39
N ALA A 115 -28.28 3.67 -44.10
CA ALA A 115 -29.57 4.17 -44.53
C ALA A 115 -30.41 4.46 -43.27
N ASP A 116 -30.78 5.74 -43.10
CA ASP A 116 -31.62 6.26 -42.03
C ASP A 116 -32.83 5.35 -41.74
N THR A 117 -32.67 4.44 -40.79
CA THR A 117 -33.79 3.68 -40.20
C THR A 117 -34.33 4.37 -38.94
N ALA A 118 -34.01 5.65 -38.76
CA ALA A 118 -34.74 6.53 -37.88
C ALA A 118 -36.14 6.79 -38.50
N THR A 119 -37.18 6.26 -37.86
CA THR A 119 -38.62 6.57 -38.06
C THR A 119 -39.44 5.72 -39.05
N LYS A 120 -39.46 4.38 -38.89
CA LYS A 120 -40.69 3.61 -39.22
C LYS A 120 -41.57 3.47 -37.97
N THR A 121 -42.30 4.54 -37.67
CA THR A 121 -43.41 4.51 -36.71
C THR A 121 -44.64 3.88 -37.39
N VAL A 122 -44.99 2.67 -36.97
CA VAL A 122 -46.28 2.05 -37.31
C VAL A 122 -47.40 2.89 -36.66
N PRO A 123 -48.49 3.27 -37.35
CA PRO A 123 -49.57 4.03 -36.73
C PRO A 123 -50.37 3.10 -35.81
N ARG A 124 -50.04 3.12 -34.51
CA ARG A 124 -50.81 2.44 -33.47
C ARG A 124 -52.04 3.28 -33.18
N TYR A 125 -53.21 2.73 -33.49
CA TYR A 125 -54.56 3.27 -33.24
C TYR A 125 -54.63 4.20 -32.01
N SER A 126 -54.99 5.45 -32.25
CA SER A 126 -55.16 6.51 -31.24
C SER A 126 -56.44 6.31 -30.45
N ASN A 127 -56.34 5.69 -29.26
CA ASN A 127 -57.34 5.85 -28.20
C ASN A 127 -56.82 6.86 -27.17
N ASN A 128 -56.84 8.15 -27.53
CA ASN A 128 -56.57 9.27 -26.63
C ASN A 128 -57.87 9.73 -25.97
N SER A 129 -58.29 9.05 -24.90
CA SER A 129 -59.16 9.68 -23.89
C SER A 129 -58.27 10.22 -22.77
N ALA A 130 -58.44 11.49 -22.40
CA ALA A 130 -57.64 12.16 -21.37
C ALA A 130 -57.72 11.44 -20.00
N ASP A 131 -58.84 10.78 -19.70
CA ASP A 131 -59.09 10.01 -18.47
C ASP A 131 -58.23 8.71 -18.38
N ALA A 132 -57.77 8.18 -19.52
CA ALA A 132 -56.93 6.98 -19.55
C ALA A 132 -55.43 7.28 -19.30
N LYS A 133 -54.99 8.53 -19.48
CA LYS A 133 -53.58 8.92 -19.30
C LYS A 133 -53.21 9.08 -17.82
N ASP A 134 -54.11 9.62 -17.00
CA ASP A 134 -53.85 9.80 -15.56
C ASP A 134 -53.90 8.47 -14.80
N LYS A 135 -54.84 7.56 -15.13
CA LYS A 135 -54.85 6.19 -14.59
C LYS A 135 -53.61 5.36 -14.98
N LYS A 136 -52.96 5.66 -16.10
CA LYS A 136 -51.74 4.95 -16.53
C LYS A 136 -50.48 5.45 -15.82
N ARG A 137 -50.44 6.73 -15.44
CA ARG A 137 -49.35 7.34 -14.66
C ARG A 137 -49.36 6.83 -13.21
N GLU A 138 -50.52 6.84 -12.55
CA GLU A 138 -50.66 6.31 -11.19
C GLU A 138 -50.37 4.79 -11.08
N ARG A 139 -50.69 4.02 -12.14
CA ARG A 139 -50.40 2.57 -12.17
C ARG A 139 -48.93 2.26 -12.48
N GLY A 140 -48.20 3.22 -13.06
CA GLY A 140 -46.76 3.14 -13.29
C GLY A 140 -45.95 3.39 -12.03
N GLU A 141 -46.36 4.37 -11.21
CA GLU A 141 -45.67 4.73 -9.96
C GLU A 141 -45.82 3.67 -8.87
N LYS A 142 -46.94 2.93 -8.85
CA LYS A 142 -47.17 1.81 -7.91
C LYS A 142 -46.42 0.53 -8.28
N ARG A 143 -45.84 0.44 -9.47
CA ARG A 143 -44.97 -0.66 -9.87
C ARG A 143 -43.53 -0.21 -9.62
N GLY A 144 -43.00 -0.56 -8.45
CA GLY A 144 -41.64 -0.20 -8.04
C GLY A 144 -40.66 -0.33 -9.20
N ALA A 145 -39.90 0.74 -9.45
CA ALA A 145 -38.93 0.79 -10.54
C ALA A 145 -38.02 -0.43 -10.42
N LYS A 146 -38.00 -1.24 -11.49
CA LYS A 146 -37.11 -2.40 -11.53
C LYS A 146 -35.68 -1.89 -11.32
N PRO A 147 -34.91 -2.49 -10.38
CA PRO A 147 -33.55 -2.05 -10.14
C PRO A 147 -32.78 -2.09 -11.46
N ALA A 148 -32.09 -0.99 -11.78
CA ALA A 148 -31.24 -0.93 -12.95
C ALA A 148 -30.20 -2.06 -12.90
N TYR A 149 -29.78 -2.55 -14.06
CA TYR A 149 -28.93 -3.75 -14.21
C TYR A 149 -27.66 -3.71 -13.33
N PHE A 150 -27.12 -2.52 -13.09
CA PHE A 150 -25.92 -2.29 -12.26
C PHE A 150 -26.17 -1.51 -10.96
N ALA A 151 -27.41 -1.44 -10.48
CA ALA A 151 -27.74 -0.67 -9.28
C ALA A 151 -26.91 -1.08 -8.04
N LYS A 152 -26.57 -2.38 -7.93
CA LYS A 152 -25.73 -2.90 -6.84
C LYS A 152 -24.27 -2.49 -6.99
N GLU A 153 -23.75 -2.47 -8.21
CA GLU A 153 -22.37 -2.09 -8.50
C GLU A 153 -22.14 -0.60 -8.33
N LEU A 154 -23.10 0.23 -8.76
CA LEU A 154 -23.08 1.67 -8.52
C LEU A 154 -23.11 1.98 -7.02
N ALA A 155 -23.99 1.32 -6.26
CA ALA A 155 -24.03 1.47 -4.80
C ALA A 155 -22.72 1.03 -4.11
N PHE A 156 -22.04 0.01 -4.65
CA PHE A 156 -20.74 -0.42 -4.13
C PHE A 156 -19.64 0.60 -4.47
N ALA A 157 -19.62 1.12 -5.69
CA ALA A 157 -18.69 2.16 -6.12
C ALA A 157 -18.85 3.45 -5.30
N GLU A 158 -20.09 3.85 -5.01
CA GLU A 158 -20.39 5.00 -4.16
C GLU A 158 -19.91 4.80 -2.72
N LYS A 159 -20.14 3.63 -2.14
CA LYS A 159 -19.63 3.28 -0.80
C LYS A 159 -18.11 3.34 -0.74
N GLN A 160 -17.43 2.77 -1.73
CA GLN A 160 -15.96 2.80 -1.82
C GLN A 160 -15.43 4.22 -1.98
N LYS A 161 -16.08 5.06 -2.79
CA LYS A 161 -15.72 6.46 -2.95
C LYS A 161 -15.91 7.24 -1.65
N ALA A 162 -17.01 7.03 -0.94
CA ALA A 162 -17.28 7.66 0.34
C ALA A 162 -16.27 7.23 1.42
N GLU A 163 -15.92 5.95 1.50
CA GLU A 163 -14.90 5.46 2.44
C GLU A 163 -13.51 6.06 2.16
N GLN A 164 -13.11 6.13 0.88
CA GLN A 164 -11.86 6.75 0.50
C GLN A 164 -11.83 8.26 0.80
N GLN A 165 -12.95 8.96 0.60
CA GLN A 165 -13.08 10.37 0.94
C GLN A 165 -12.98 10.58 2.45
N ALA A 166 -13.72 9.81 3.27
CA ALA A 166 -13.63 9.87 4.72
C ALA A 166 -12.19 9.62 5.22
N ARG A 167 -11.50 8.62 4.64
CA ARG A 167 -10.10 8.35 4.98
C ARG A 167 -9.16 9.50 4.61
N ARG A 168 -9.38 10.16 3.48
CA ARG A 168 -8.62 11.35 3.06
C ARG A 168 -8.87 12.53 4.00
N GLU A 169 -10.13 12.79 4.36
CA GLU A 169 -10.50 13.87 5.29
C GLU A 169 -9.89 13.67 6.68
N GLU A 170 -9.91 12.45 7.20
CA GLU A 170 -9.24 12.13 8.47
C GLU A 170 -7.72 12.36 8.41
N PHE A 171 -7.10 11.98 7.29
CA PHE A 171 -5.68 12.21 7.09
C PHE A 171 -5.37 13.71 7.01
N GLU A 172 -6.14 14.47 6.23
CA GLU A 172 -6.02 15.91 6.13
C GLU A 172 -6.21 16.62 7.47
N ARG A 173 -7.19 16.19 8.30
CA ARG A 173 -7.37 16.76 9.64
C ARG A 173 -6.14 16.55 10.50
N LYS A 174 -5.61 15.32 10.53
CA LYS A 174 -4.38 14.98 11.26
C LYS A 174 -3.17 15.75 10.75
N GLU A 175 -3.06 15.95 9.43
CA GLU A 175 -1.98 16.75 8.84
C GLU A 175 -2.10 18.23 9.18
N ARG A 176 -3.30 18.81 9.15
CA ARG A 176 -3.54 20.21 9.54
C ARG A 176 -3.19 20.43 11.01
N GLU A 177 -3.59 19.54 11.91
CA GLU A 177 -3.22 19.60 13.34
C GLU A 177 -1.70 19.52 13.54
N LYS A 178 -1.03 18.57 12.86
CA LYS A 178 0.44 18.44 12.90
C LYS A 178 1.12 19.69 12.36
N LYS A 179 0.66 20.20 11.22
CA LYS A 179 1.22 21.38 10.56
C LYS A 179 1.07 22.62 11.45
N ALA A 180 -0.10 22.84 12.05
CA ALA A 180 -0.31 23.93 13.00
C ALA A 180 0.66 23.85 14.20
N LYS A 181 0.87 22.65 14.76
CA LYS A 181 1.83 22.42 15.86
C LYS A 181 3.29 22.65 15.44
N ILE A 182 3.66 22.25 14.21
CA ILE A 182 5.00 22.50 13.66
C ILE A 182 5.19 24.00 13.45
N GLU A 183 4.22 24.68 12.86
CA GLU A 183 4.27 26.13 12.63
C GLU A 183 4.36 26.92 13.94
N GLU A 184 3.59 26.56 14.96
CA GLU A 184 3.67 27.17 16.29
C GLU A 184 5.07 26.99 16.89
N ARG A 185 5.63 25.77 16.81
CA ARG A 185 6.98 25.47 17.28
C ARG A 185 8.04 26.25 16.49
N GLU A 186 7.88 26.38 15.19
CA GLU A 186 8.78 27.15 14.34
C GLU A 186 8.70 28.64 14.64
N ARG A 187 7.50 29.20 14.79
CA ARG A 187 7.30 30.60 15.20
C ARG A 187 8.00 30.87 16.52
N PHE A 188 7.78 30.00 17.51
CA PHE A 188 8.45 30.10 18.81
C PHE A 188 9.98 30.00 18.68
N ARG A 189 10.48 29.04 17.89
CA ARG A 189 11.93 28.89 17.64
C ARG A 189 12.51 30.13 16.96
N ARG A 190 11.84 30.67 15.94
CA ARG A 190 12.26 31.88 15.21
C ARG A 190 12.28 33.10 16.12
N GLN A 191 11.26 33.28 16.96
CA GLN A 191 11.21 34.38 17.94
C GLN A 191 12.32 34.25 18.99
N MET A 192 12.55 33.06 19.55
CA MET A 192 13.66 32.80 20.47
C MET A 192 15.02 33.03 19.80
N ALA A 193 15.21 32.59 18.56
CA ALA A 193 16.43 32.82 17.81
C ALA A 193 16.65 34.32 17.56
N LYS A 194 15.60 35.09 17.24
CA LYS A 194 15.68 36.54 17.04
C LYS A 194 15.97 37.31 18.34
N ALA A 195 15.52 36.78 19.48
CA ALA A 195 15.77 37.36 20.79
C ALA A 195 17.19 37.03 21.31
N ARG A 196 17.67 35.81 21.03
CA ARG A 196 19.05 35.35 21.32
C ARG A 196 20.08 35.86 20.33
N SER A 197 19.68 36.27 19.13
CA SER A 197 20.53 36.93 18.14
C SER A 197 21.02 38.24 18.75
N GLY A 198 22.28 38.21 19.20
CA GLY A 198 22.91 39.26 19.98
C GLY A 198 22.75 40.65 19.36
N GLY A 199 22.68 41.67 20.22
CA GLY A 199 22.73 43.07 19.80
C GLY A 199 24.11 43.45 19.26
N LYS A 200 24.34 44.75 19.05
CA LYS A 200 25.60 45.30 18.52
C LYS A 200 26.86 44.86 19.30
N ASN A 201 26.69 44.49 20.57
CA ASN A 201 27.74 44.00 21.47
C ASN A 201 27.63 42.49 21.79
N GLY A 202 26.85 41.71 21.01
CA GLY A 202 26.61 40.29 21.27
C GLY A 202 25.66 39.97 22.44
N GLN A 203 25.20 41.00 23.18
CA GLN A 203 24.31 40.85 24.33
C GLN A 203 22.90 40.40 23.92
N ARG A 204 22.28 39.53 24.72
CA ARG A 204 20.92 39.02 24.48
C ARG A 204 19.87 40.11 24.64
N LYS A 205 18.81 40.05 23.84
CA LYS A 205 17.72 41.03 23.88
C LYS A 205 16.67 40.58 24.90
N LEU A 206 16.96 40.74 26.19
CA LEU A 206 16.13 40.29 27.32
C LEU A 206 14.65 40.70 27.20
N GLY A 207 14.36 41.91 26.72
CA GLY A 207 12.98 42.38 26.53
C GLY A 207 12.18 41.64 25.44
N ARG A 208 12.86 41.03 24.45
CA ARG A 208 12.20 40.14 23.47
C ARG A 208 12.15 38.70 23.97
N GLU A 209 13.14 38.26 24.73
CA GLU A 209 13.16 36.92 25.33
C GLU A 209 12.07 36.77 26.40
N SER A 210 11.84 37.82 27.21
CA SER A 210 10.83 37.80 28.27
C SER A 210 9.42 37.56 27.72
N GLN A 211 9.03 38.24 26.64
CA GLN A 211 7.70 38.07 26.02
C GLN A 211 7.46 36.63 25.54
N VAL A 212 8.43 36.03 24.84
CA VAL A 212 8.33 34.66 24.34
C VAL A 212 8.31 33.65 25.49
N LEU A 213 9.07 33.90 26.56
CA LEU A 213 9.06 33.07 27.76
C LEU A 213 7.74 33.19 28.53
N LEU A 214 7.15 34.38 28.62
CA LEU A 214 5.85 34.61 29.23
C LEU A 214 4.74 33.86 28.48
N GLU A 215 4.72 33.88 27.14
CA GLU A 215 3.78 33.09 26.35
C GLU A 215 3.93 31.58 26.61
N LYS A 216 5.17 31.09 26.76
CA LYS A 216 5.43 29.69 27.12
C LYS A 216 4.91 29.35 28.51
N VAL A 217 5.15 30.21 29.50
CA VAL A 217 4.65 30.02 30.88
C VAL A 217 3.12 30.06 30.88
N LYS A 218 2.49 30.99 30.18
CA LYS A 218 1.04 31.06 30.02
C LYS A 218 0.45 29.79 29.41
N ARG A 219 1.12 29.17 28.42
CA ARG A 219 0.69 27.87 27.85
C ARG A 219 0.84 26.70 28.83
N VAL A 220 1.80 26.75 29.74
CA VAL A 220 2.05 25.67 30.73
C VAL A 220 1.16 25.80 31.97
N VAL A 221 0.89 27.04 32.40
CA VAL A 221 0.14 27.37 33.63
C VAL A 221 -1.35 27.63 33.35
N GLY A 222 -1.70 28.09 32.14
CA GLY A 222 -3.08 28.38 31.72
C GLY A 222 -3.81 27.22 31.05
N ASN A 223 -3.31 25.99 31.22
CA ASN A 223 -4.04 24.75 30.94
C ASN A 223 -4.48 24.14 32.27
#